data_AF-A0A897MLI0-F1
#
_entry.id   AF-A0A897MLI0-F1
#
_cell.length_a   1.000
_cell.length_b   1.000
_cell.length_c   1.000
_cell.angle_alpha   90.00
_cell.angle_beta   90.00
_cell.angle_gamma   90.00
#
_symmetry.space_group_name_H-M   'P 1'
#
loop_
_entity.id
_entity.type
_entity.pdbx_description
1 polymer ?
#
loop_
_entity_poly.entity_id
_entity_poly.type
_entity_poly.pdbx_seq_one_letter_code
_entity_poly.pdbx_strand_id
1 'polypeptide(L)'
;MTETGRSGTTPEVPRRLYRGLNHAVFGASFRRTLVGLSIVVAFLSIVAIGELFVRLLASGVSFWLLAEAVDLVRWLTIVVAVLSTFVIAVGYALFNGGVVTTYLIAVSPILSGLATRGHWALGVDATLALSCGAIAATIALYVTGYRTTGTARPSRFEGVEDGLLFTSSVTVIGMVALWRFVTTTTAEFTTITLVQPALAVTVVALGYYWYRWAAASERGS
;
A
#
# COMPACT_ATOMS: atom_id res chain seq x y z
N MET A 1 -22.05 21.67 46.75
CA MET A 1 -21.64 20.56 45.86
C MET A 1 -21.33 21.15 44.51
N THR A 2 -20.05 21.29 44.21
CA THR A 2 -19.50 22.02 43.06
C THR A 2 -19.19 21.02 41.95
N GLU A 3 -20.01 20.99 40.90
CA GLU A 3 -19.71 20.30 39.64
C GLU A 3 -18.64 21.08 38.88
N THR A 4 -17.40 20.60 38.94
CA THR A 4 -16.30 21.07 38.12
C THR A 4 -16.41 20.46 36.72
N GLY A 5 -17.02 21.22 35.81
CA GLY A 5 -17.07 20.92 34.39
C GLY A 5 -15.68 20.85 33.78
N ARG A 6 -15.25 19.62 33.43
CA ARG A 6 -14.07 19.38 32.59
C ARG A 6 -14.51 19.50 31.12
N SER A 7 -14.50 20.72 30.58
CA SER A 7 -14.52 20.94 29.13
C SER A 7 -13.14 20.58 28.56
N GLY A 8 -12.89 19.28 28.45
CA GLY A 8 -11.74 18.78 27.70
C GLY A 8 -11.95 19.12 26.24
N THR A 9 -11.23 20.14 25.76
CA THR A 9 -11.11 20.47 24.35
C THR A 9 -10.49 19.28 23.63
N THR A 10 -11.32 18.38 23.12
CA THR A 10 -10.89 17.39 22.15
C THR A 10 -10.36 18.16 20.95
N PRO A 11 -9.13 17.88 20.48
CA PRO A 11 -8.58 18.58 19.32
C PRO A 11 -9.55 18.39 18.15
N GLU A 12 -10.15 19.49 17.66
CA GLU A 12 -11.01 19.47 16.50
C GLU A 12 -10.16 19.12 15.28
N VAL A 13 -10.12 17.84 14.92
CA VAL A 13 -9.59 17.42 13.62
C VAL A 13 -10.37 18.20 12.55
N PRO A 14 -9.69 18.89 11.62
CA PRO A 14 -10.38 19.70 10.62
C PRO A 14 -11.44 18.86 9.91
N ARG A 15 -12.72 19.26 9.97
CA ARG A 15 -13.86 18.47 9.43
C ARG A 15 -13.68 18.05 7.97
N ARG A 16 -12.88 18.79 7.19
CA ARG A 16 -12.51 18.47 5.81
C ARG A 16 -11.61 17.22 5.72
N LEU A 17 -10.61 17.11 6.59
CA LEU A 17 -9.69 15.98 6.64
C LEU A 17 -10.42 14.70 7.06
N TYR A 18 -11.36 14.83 8.00
CA TYR A 18 -12.22 13.74 8.44
C TYR A 18 -13.10 13.20 7.31
N ARG A 19 -13.76 14.06 6.53
CA ARG A 19 -14.59 13.61 5.38
C ARG A 19 -13.76 12.90 4.31
N GLY A 20 -12.59 13.42 3.97
CA GLY A 20 -11.74 12.80 2.94
C GLY A 20 -11.22 11.43 3.35
N LEU A 21 -10.77 11.28 4.60
CA LEU A 21 -10.22 10.03 5.12
C LEU A 21 -11.27 8.98 5.50
N ASN A 22 -12.54 9.37 5.62
CA ASN A 22 -13.65 8.46 5.89
C ASN A 22 -14.25 7.85 4.61
N HIS A 23 -13.56 7.99 3.47
CA HIS A 23 -13.96 7.37 2.21
C HIS A 23 -13.62 5.87 2.21
N ALA A 24 -14.50 5.03 1.67
CA ALA A 24 -14.35 3.57 1.63
C ALA A 24 -13.04 3.11 0.98
N VAL A 25 -12.51 3.92 0.05
CA VAL A 25 -11.25 3.70 -0.66
C VAL A 25 -10.03 3.73 0.28
N PHE A 26 -10.09 4.45 1.40
CA PHE A 26 -8.99 4.52 2.38
C PHE A 26 -9.11 3.50 3.51
N GLY A 27 -10.32 3.03 3.80
CA GLY A 27 -10.58 1.96 4.76
C GLY A 27 -11.95 2.07 5.43
N ALA A 28 -12.33 1.03 6.16
CA ALA A 28 -13.64 0.94 6.82
C ALA A 28 -13.77 1.82 8.06
N SER A 29 -12.66 2.20 8.70
CA SER A 29 -12.70 3.06 9.90
C SER A 29 -11.56 4.06 9.94
N PHE A 30 -11.88 5.30 10.26
CA PHE A 30 -10.92 6.41 10.36
C PHE A 30 -9.72 6.08 11.25
N ARG A 31 -9.95 5.51 12.44
CA ARG A 31 -8.87 5.15 13.38
C ARG A 31 -7.89 4.14 12.79
N ARG A 32 -8.39 3.11 12.11
CA ARG A 32 -7.53 2.11 11.45
C ARG A 32 -6.87 2.67 10.19
N THR A 33 -7.53 3.59 9.48
CA THR A 33 -6.93 4.33 8.37
C THR A 33 -5.76 5.18 8.82
N LEU A 34 -5.87 5.85 9.97
CA LEU A 34 -4.75 6.57 10.58
C LEU A 34 -3.58 5.65 10.94
N VAL A 35 -3.84 4.43 11.42
CA VAL A 35 -2.79 3.43 11.65
C VAL A 35 -2.08 3.10 10.33
N GLY A 36 -2.83 2.82 9.26
CA GLY A 36 -2.23 2.54 7.93
C GLY A 36 -1.38 3.71 7.41
N LEU A 37 -1.88 4.94 7.54
CA LEU A 37 -1.12 6.13 7.15
C LEU A 37 0.11 6.36 8.03
N SER A 38 0.02 6.08 9.33
CA SER A 38 1.19 6.17 10.23
C SER A 38 2.28 5.16 9.86
N ILE A 39 1.90 3.97 9.40
CA ILE A 39 2.83 2.96 8.87
C ILE A 39 3.54 3.50 7.62
N VAL A 40 2.78 4.09 6.68
CA VAL A 40 3.35 4.71 5.47
C VAL A 40 4.35 5.81 5.85
N VAL A 41 3.95 6.74 6.73
CA VAL A 41 4.83 7.84 7.18
C VAL A 41 6.08 7.31 7.89
N ALA A 42 5.94 6.26 8.71
CA ALA A 42 7.07 5.62 9.36
C ALA A 42 8.06 5.03 8.35
N PHE A 43 7.58 4.32 7.32
CA PHE A 43 8.46 3.79 6.27
C PHE A 43 9.17 4.89 5.49
N LEU A 44 8.45 5.93 5.07
CA LEU A 44 9.04 7.07 4.40
C LEU A 44 10.14 7.72 5.25
N SER A 45 9.89 7.88 6.56
CA SER A 45 10.83 8.49 7.50
C SER A 45 12.08 7.62 7.70
N ILE A 46 11.90 6.31 7.91
CA ILE A 46 13.02 5.36 8.10
C ILE A 46 13.93 5.35 6.88
N VAL A 47 13.36 5.27 5.66
CA VAL A 47 14.15 5.26 4.43
C VAL A 47 14.85 6.60 4.21
N ALA A 48 14.18 7.73 4.44
CA ALA A 48 14.79 9.05 4.32
C ALA A 48 15.95 9.25 5.31
N ILE A 49 15.79 8.81 6.55
CA ILE A 49 16.85 8.84 7.57
C ILE A 49 18.01 7.94 7.14
N GLY A 50 17.74 6.71 6.69
CA GLY A 50 18.79 5.79 6.23
C GLY A 50 19.63 6.38 5.10
N GLU A 51 18.99 7.01 4.12
CA GLU A 51 19.68 7.66 2.99
C GLU A 51 20.45 8.92 3.41
N LEU A 52 19.92 9.68 4.38
CA LEU A 52 20.68 10.79 4.99
C LEU A 52 21.96 10.29 5.65
N PHE A 53 21.91 9.17 6.39
CA PHE A 53 23.09 8.56 6.99
C PHE A 53 24.11 8.13 5.92
N VAL A 54 23.68 7.49 4.84
CA VAL A 54 24.57 7.09 3.74
C VAL A 54 25.29 8.31 3.14
N ARG A 55 24.58 9.41 2.93
CA ARG A 55 25.16 10.67 2.42
C ARG A 55 26.17 11.28 3.39
N LEU A 56 25.89 11.24 4.70
CA LEU A 56 26.82 11.72 5.73
C LEU A 56 28.09 10.87 5.80
N LEU A 57 27.97 9.54 5.71
CA LEU A 57 29.14 8.66 5.62
C LEU A 57 30.00 8.96 4.39
N ALA A 58 29.36 9.16 3.22
CA ALA A 58 30.06 9.50 1.98
C ALA A 58 30.81 10.84 2.06
N SER A 59 30.38 11.76 2.93
CA SER A 59 31.05 13.04 3.18
C SER A 59 32.29 12.95 4.09
N GLY A 60 32.69 11.74 4.52
CA GLY A 60 33.90 11.52 5.32
C GLY A 60 33.69 11.68 6.83
N VAL A 61 32.44 11.82 7.31
CA VAL A 61 32.14 11.80 8.74
C VAL A 61 32.36 10.39 9.27
N SER A 62 33.40 10.19 10.09
CA SER A 62 33.71 8.87 10.63
C SER A 62 32.81 8.54 11.82
N PHE A 63 32.08 7.43 11.68
CA PHE A 63 31.11 6.94 12.68
C PHE A 63 31.59 5.61 13.26
N TRP A 64 32.84 5.52 13.71
CA TRP A 64 33.40 4.24 14.17
C TRP A 64 32.62 3.64 15.36
N LEU A 65 32.06 4.49 16.23
CA LEU A 65 31.15 4.10 17.32
C LEU A 65 29.71 3.81 16.86
N LEU A 66 29.35 4.15 15.62
CA LEU A 66 27.99 4.03 15.08
C LEU A 66 27.88 2.99 13.96
N ALA A 67 28.97 2.37 13.51
CA ALA A 67 28.97 1.41 12.40
C ALA A 67 28.00 0.24 12.65
N GLU A 68 28.05 -0.36 13.83
CA GLU A 68 27.13 -1.45 14.21
C GLU A 68 25.67 -0.99 14.26
N ALA A 69 25.41 0.23 14.74
CA ALA A 69 24.07 0.80 14.77
C ALA A 69 23.52 1.06 13.36
N VAL A 70 24.36 1.54 12.44
CA VAL A 70 23.99 1.78 11.04
C VAL A 70 23.69 0.46 10.33
N ASP A 71 24.50 -0.58 10.55
CA ASP A 71 24.26 -1.90 9.97
C ASP A 71 22.97 -2.54 10.49
N LEU A 72 22.69 -2.41 11.79
CA LEU A 72 21.42 -2.87 12.38
C LEU A 72 20.22 -2.12 11.79
N VAL A 73 20.28 -0.79 11.70
CA VAL A 73 19.21 0.04 11.12
C VAL A 73 18.98 -0.32 9.65
N ARG A 74 20.06 -0.53 8.89
CA ARG A 74 19.97 -0.97 7.49
C ARG A 74 19.31 -2.33 7.37
N TRP A 75 19.72 -3.30 8.19
CA TRP A 75 19.13 -4.63 8.19
C TRP A 75 17.64 -4.59 8.54
N LEU A 76 17.27 -3.86 9.61
CA LEU A 76 15.87 -3.68 10.01
C LEU A 76 15.05 -3.01 8.89
N THR A 77 15.60 -2.01 8.23
CA THR A 77 14.94 -1.31 7.11
C THR A 77 14.66 -2.27 5.96
N ILE A 78 15.60 -3.14 5.60
CA ILE A 78 15.43 -4.15 4.55
C ILE A 78 14.33 -5.14 4.94
N VAL A 79 14.37 -5.68 6.16
CA VAL A 79 13.36 -6.64 6.64
C VAL A 79 11.97 -6.02 6.64
N VAL A 80 11.85 -4.80 7.16
CA VAL A 80 10.59 -4.06 7.20
C VAL A 80 10.10 -3.76 5.78
N ALA A 81 10.98 -3.33 4.87
CA ALA A 81 10.62 -3.10 3.47
C ALA A 81 10.08 -4.38 2.82
N VAL A 82 10.79 -5.50 2.93
CA VAL A 82 10.37 -6.80 2.36
C VAL A 82 9.03 -7.26 2.95
N LEU A 83 8.87 -7.20 4.26
CA LEU A 83 7.60 -7.55 4.92
C LEU A 83 6.47 -6.61 4.50
N SER A 84 6.76 -5.32 4.30
CA SER A 84 5.75 -4.34 3.93
C SER A 84 5.20 -4.53 2.52
N THR A 85 6.06 -4.96 1.58
CA THR A 85 5.72 -5.21 0.18
C THR A 85 4.53 -6.16 0.03
N PHE A 86 4.40 -7.15 0.93
CA PHE A 86 3.32 -8.13 0.85
C PHE A 86 2.65 -8.42 2.19
N VAL A 87 3.39 -8.86 3.22
CA VAL A 87 2.81 -9.35 4.47
C VAL A 87 2.03 -8.26 5.21
N ILE A 88 2.63 -7.08 5.41
CA ILE A 88 1.97 -5.98 6.14
C ILE A 88 0.83 -5.40 5.29
N ALA A 89 1.03 -5.25 3.97
CA ALA A 89 -0.01 -4.76 3.07
C ALA A 89 -1.23 -5.69 3.08
N VAL A 90 -1.05 -7.00 2.90
CA VAL A 90 -2.16 -7.98 2.95
C VAL A 90 -2.77 -8.04 4.34
N GLY A 91 -1.96 -8.04 5.40
CA GLY A 91 -2.46 -7.99 6.78
C GLY A 91 -3.33 -6.76 7.04
N TYR A 92 -2.93 -5.60 6.53
CA TYR A 92 -3.70 -4.37 6.60
C TYR A 92 -4.97 -4.43 5.73
N ALA A 93 -4.89 -4.99 4.51
CA ALA A 93 -6.03 -5.22 3.63
C ALA A 93 -7.11 -6.04 4.34
N LEU A 94 -6.70 -7.11 5.02
CA LEU A 94 -7.57 -7.96 5.83
C LEU A 94 -8.06 -7.23 7.08
N PHE A 95 -7.27 -6.37 7.70
CA PHE A 95 -7.62 -5.68 8.94
C PHE A 95 -8.59 -4.50 8.76
N ASN A 96 -8.36 -3.62 7.78
CA ASN A 96 -9.15 -2.41 7.57
C ASN A 96 -9.78 -2.29 6.16
N GLY A 97 -9.29 -3.05 5.18
CA GLY A 97 -9.61 -2.80 3.78
C GLY A 97 -8.92 -1.53 3.28
N GLY A 98 -9.57 -0.80 2.38
CA GLY A 98 -9.05 0.44 1.82
C GLY A 98 -7.95 0.20 0.78
N VAL A 99 -8.34 0.22 -0.48
CA VAL A 99 -7.47 -0.10 -1.62
C VAL A 99 -6.26 0.83 -1.73
N VAL A 100 -6.43 2.13 -1.45
CA VAL A 100 -5.34 3.12 -1.56
C VAL A 100 -4.34 2.93 -0.44
N THR A 101 -4.79 2.87 0.81
CA THR A 101 -3.89 2.76 1.96
C THR A 101 -3.10 1.46 1.93
N THR A 102 -3.76 0.36 1.55
CA THR A 102 -3.11 -0.95 1.37
C THR A 102 -2.03 -0.91 0.30
N TYR A 103 -2.33 -0.31 -0.85
CA TYR A 103 -1.36 -0.14 -1.92
C TYR A 103 -0.16 0.69 -1.47
N LEU A 104 -0.41 1.83 -0.80
CA LEU A 104 0.63 2.73 -0.30
C LEU A 104 1.55 2.05 0.71
N ILE A 105 1.02 1.20 1.60
CA ILE A 105 1.84 0.41 2.52
C ILE A 105 2.84 -0.46 1.76
N ALA A 106 2.41 -1.12 0.68
CA ALA A 106 3.27 -1.99 -0.13
C ALA A 106 4.35 -1.21 -0.90
N VAL A 107 4.01 -0.06 -1.48
CA VAL A 107 4.93 0.66 -2.38
C VAL A 107 5.81 1.70 -1.68
N SER A 108 5.41 2.19 -0.51
CA SER A 108 6.08 3.32 0.15
C SER A 108 7.57 3.14 0.46
N PRO A 109 8.09 1.98 0.90
CA PRO A 109 9.53 1.85 1.15
C PRO A 109 10.34 1.92 -0.14
N ILE A 110 9.84 1.35 -1.24
CA ILE A 110 10.55 1.37 -2.51
C ILE A 110 10.47 2.75 -3.17
N LEU A 111 9.30 3.39 -3.16
CA LEU A 111 9.13 4.73 -3.73
C LEU A 111 9.99 5.76 -2.99
N SER A 112 10.11 5.67 -1.66
CA SER A 112 11.02 6.54 -0.91
C SER A 112 12.47 6.32 -1.31
N GLY A 113 12.93 5.07 -1.43
CA GLY A 113 14.29 4.77 -1.86
C GLY A 113 14.61 5.23 -3.28
N LEU A 114 13.65 5.14 -4.21
CA LEU A 114 13.80 5.65 -5.57
C LEU A 114 13.86 7.19 -5.58
N ALA A 115 13.00 7.85 -4.81
CA ALA A 115 12.96 9.30 -4.72
C ALA A 115 14.26 9.88 -4.13
N THR A 116 14.82 9.25 -3.09
CA THR A 116 16.07 9.72 -2.44
C THR A 116 17.31 9.54 -3.32
N ARG A 117 17.34 8.53 -4.18
CA ARG A 117 18.46 8.26 -5.10
C ARG A 117 18.42 9.10 -6.38
N GLY A 118 17.30 9.75 -6.67
CA GLY A 118 17.13 10.56 -7.90
C GLY A 118 17.12 9.73 -9.20
N HIS A 119 17.13 8.40 -9.10
CA HIS A 119 17.14 7.48 -10.23
C HIS A 119 15.87 6.63 -10.20
N TRP A 120 14.97 6.87 -11.14
CA TRP A 120 13.74 6.12 -11.33
C TRP A 120 13.99 4.92 -12.25
N ALA A 121 14.89 4.02 -11.84
CA ALA A 121 15.10 2.76 -12.52
C ALA A 121 14.12 1.71 -11.97
N LEU A 122 13.34 1.10 -12.87
CA LEU A 122 12.32 0.12 -12.50
C LEU A 122 12.98 -1.26 -12.32
N GLY A 123 13.55 -1.49 -11.13
CA GLY A 123 14.21 -2.75 -10.77
C GLY A 123 13.26 -3.84 -10.29
N VAL A 124 13.83 -4.97 -9.85
CA VAL A 124 13.08 -6.12 -9.28
C VAL A 124 12.20 -5.64 -8.13
N ASP A 125 12.75 -4.91 -7.17
CA ASP A 125 12.04 -4.51 -5.95
C ASP A 125 10.85 -3.59 -6.24
N ALA A 126 11.02 -2.63 -7.16
CA ALA A 126 9.93 -1.76 -7.60
C ALA A 126 8.83 -2.55 -8.31
N THR A 127 9.22 -3.50 -9.18
CA THR A 127 8.28 -4.37 -9.88
C THR A 127 7.47 -5.23 -8.92
N LEU A 128 8.14 -5.83 -7.92
CA LEU A 128 7.51 -6.62 -6.87
C LEU A 128 6.58 -5.77 -6.02
N ALA A 129 7.00 -4.57 -5.60
CA ALA A 129 6.17 -3.68 -4.79
C ALA A 129 4.91 -3.21 -5.52
N LEU A 130 5.03 -2.83 -6.79
CA LEU A 130 3.88 -2.44 -7.61
C LEU A 130 2.90 -3.60 -7.80
N SER A 131 3.42 -4.80 -8.10
CA SER A 131 2.60 -5.99 -8.34
C SER A 131 1.93 -6.49 -7.07
N CYS A 132 2.69 -6.65 -5.98
CA CYS A 132 2.16 -7.05 -4.68
C CYS A 132 1.20 -6.01 -4.10
N GLY A 133 1.48 -4.72 -4.30
CA GLY A 133 0.57 -3.64 -3.94
C GLY A 133 -0.76 -3.75 -4.67
N ALA A 134 -0.75 -4.03 -5.98
CA ALA A 134 -1.97 -4.22 -6.76
C ALA A 134 -2.78 -5.45 -6.30
N ILE A 135 -2.10 -6.55 -5.99
CA ILE A 135 -2.72 -7.76 -5.41
C ILE A 135 -3.37 -7.41 -4.07
N ALA A 136 -2.64 -6.74 -3.18
CA ALA A 136 -3.13 -6.35 -1.85
C ALA A 136 -4.31 -5.37 -1.95
N ALA A 137 -4.27 -4.40 -2.86
CA ALA A 137 -5.39 -3.50 -3.14
C ALA A 137 -6.63 -4.27 -3.61
N THR A 138 -6.46 -5.30 -4.44
CA THR A 138 -7.57 -6.15 -4.88
C THR A 138 -8.16 -6.94 -3.73
N ILE A 139 -7.33 -7.52 -2.87
CA ILE A 139 -7.78 -8.18 -1.64
C ILE A 139 -8.55 -7.19 -0.76
N ALA A 140 -8.04 -5.96 -0.58
CA ALA A 140 -8.71 -4.92 0.20
C ALA A 140 -10.09 -4.57 -0.37
N LEU A 141 -10.24 -4.52 -1.70
CA LEU A 141 -11.52 -4.29 -2.36
C LEU A 141 -12.55 -5.38 -2.02
N TYR A 142 -12.15 -6.64 -2.14
CA TYR A 142 -13.02 -7.79 -1.81
C TYR A 142 -13.36 -7.85 -0.33
N VAL A 143 -12.39 -7.60 0.56
CA VAL A 143 -12.62 -7.55 2.01
C VAL A 143 -13.60 -6.44 2.37
N THR A 144 -13.44 -5.26 1.76
CA THR A 144 -14.33 -4.12 1.98
C THR A 144 -15.75 -4.45 1.50
N GLY A 145 -15.89 -5.04 0.32
CA GLY A 145 -17.17 -5.51 -0.20
C GLY A 145 -17.83 -6.54 0.73
N TYR A 146 -17.10 -7.59 1.12
CA TYR A 146 -17.60 -8.62 2.03
C TYR A 146 -18.09 -8.04 3.37
N ARG A 147 -17.34 -7.10 3.95
CA ARG A 147 -17.74 -6.46 5.21
C ARG A 147 -18.95 -5.56 5.08
N THR A 148 -19.11 -4.91 3.94
CA THR A 148 -20.19 -3.95 3.73
C THR A 148 -21.49 -4.64 3.35
N THR A 149 -21.42 -5.71 2.55
CA THR A 149 -22.62 -6.38 2.03
C THR A 149 -22.89 -7.75 2.67
N GLY A 150 -21.95 -8.29 3.45
CA GLY A 150 -22.04 -9.61 4.07
C GLY A 150 -21.86 -10.77 3.10
N THR A 151 -21.50 -10.51 1.83
CA THR A 151 -21.42 -11.53 0.79
C THR A 151 -20.04 -11.60 0.14
N ALA A 152 -19.55 -12.81 -0.12
CA ALA A 152 -18.27 -13.02 -0.82
C ALA A 152 -18.37 -12.73 -2.33
N ARG A 153 -19.59 -12.47 -2.84
CA ARG A 153 -19.84 -12.17 -4.24
C ARG A 153 -19.62 -10.68 -4.51
N PRO A 154 -19.02 -10.30 -5.66
CA PRO A 154 -18.96 -8.91 -6.08
C PRO A 154 -20.34 -8.26 -6.04
N SER A 155 -20.43 -7.16 -5.31
CA SER A 155 -21.68 -6.46 -4.99
C SER A 155 -21.44 -4.96 -4.94
N ARG A 156 -22.49 -4.16 -5.11
CA ARG A 156 -22.40 -2.71 -5.04
C ARG A 156 -22.34 -2.25 -3.59
N PHE A 157 -21.45 -1.30 -3.31
CA PHE A 157 -21.37 -0.58 -2.05
C PHE A 157 -20.78 0.81 -2.29
N GLU A 158 -20.88 1.70 -1.31
CA GLU A 158 -20.37 3.06 -1.41
C GLU A 158 -18.85 3.09 -1.67
N GLY A 159 -18.42 3.79 -2.72
CA GLY A 159 -17.00 3.88 -3.10
C GLY A 159 -16.43 2.66 -3.83
N VAL A 160 -17.27 1.68 -4.22
CA VAL A 160 -16.81 0.51 -5.01
C VAL A 160 -16.26 0.91 -6.37
N GLU A 161 -16.85 1.92 -7.02
CA GLU A 161 -16.44 2.40 -8.35
C GLU A 161 -15.05 3.02 -8.31
N ASP A 162 -14.81 3.96 -7.39
CA ASP A 162 -13.48 4.53 -7.15
C ASP A 162 -12.46 3.45 -6.77
N GLY A 163 -12.89 2.48 -5.95
CA GLY A 163 -12.07 1.34 -5.57
C GLY A 163 -11.66 0.48 -6.76
N LEU A 164 -12.60 0.17 -7.65
CA LEU A 164 -12.37 -0.57 -8.89
C LEU A 164 -11.47 0.19 -9.86
N LEU A 165 -11.73 1.49 -10.07
CA LEU A 165 -10.93 2.35 -10.94
C LEU A 165 -9.48 2.44 -10.46
N PHE A 166 -9.28 2.71 -9.17
CA PHE A 166 -7.94 2.77 -8.57
C PHE A 166 -7.23 1.42 -8.70
N THR A 167 -7.90 0.33 -8.28
CA THR A 167 -7.29 -1.00 -8.27
C THR A 167 -6.94 -1.47 -9.68
N SER A 168 -7.84 -1.29 -10.64
CA SER A 168 -7.58 -1.61 -12.06
C SER A 168 -6.38 -0.83 -12.60
N SER A 169 -6.29 0.46 -12.27
CA SER A 169 -5.16 1.31 -12.70
C SER A 169 -3.82 0.81 -12.15
N VAL A 170 -3.75 0.52 -10.84
CA VAL A 170 -2.49 0.02 -10.24
C VAL A 170 -2.16 -1.40 -10.67
N THR A 171 -3.15 -2.24 -10.99
CA THR A 171 -2.93 -3.56 -11.59
C THR A 171 -2.33 -3.46 -12.99
N VAL A 172 -2.81 -2.52 -13.82
CA VAL A 172 -2.21 -2.26 -15.15
C VAL A 172 -0.76 -1.78 -15.00
N ILE A 173 -0.50 -0.86 -14.07
CA ILE A 173 0.87 -0.38 -13.78
C ILE A 173 1.76 -1.56 -13.34
N GLY A 174 1.29 -2.41 -12.44
CA GLY A 174 1.99 -3.62 -11.99
C GLY A 174 2.29 -4.58 -13.14
N MET A 175 1.32 -4.82 -14.04
CA MET A 175 1.51 -5.67 -15.21
C MET A 175 2.54 -5.12 -16.18
N VAL A 176 2.49 -3.82 -16.49
CA VAL A 176 3.45 -3.18 -17.39
C VAL A 176 4.85 -3.19 -16.79
N ALA A 177 4.97 -2.94 -15.48
CA ALA A 177 6.22 -3.07 -14.74
C ALA A 177 6.80 -4.50 -14.84
N LEU A 178 5.97 -5.51 -14.58
CA LEU A 178 6.35 -6.92 -14.65
C LEU A 178 6.77 -7.32 -16.08
N TRP A 179 5.99 -6.92 -17.08
CA TRP A 179 6.28 -7.21 -18.49
C TRP A 179 7.60 -6.57 -18.94
N ARG A 180 7.81 -5.28 -18.63
CA ARG A 180 9.09 -4.61 -18.92
C ARG A 180 10.25 -5.31 -18.22
N PHE A 181 10.08 -5.69 -16.96
CA PHE A 181 11.12 -6.39 -16.22
C PHE A 181 11.50 -7.73 -16.88
N VAL A 182 10.51 -8.57 -17.17
CA VAL A 182 10.71 -9.91 -17.78
C VAL A 182 11.34 -9.83 -19.17
N THR A 183 11.00 -8.81 -19.96
CA THR A 183 11.54 -8.65 -21.32
C THR A 183 12.95 -8.06 -21.37
N THR A 184 13.38 -7.36 -20.31
CA THR A 184 14.68 -6.66 -20.28
C THR A 184 15.75 -7.40 -19.48
N THR A 185 15.37 -8.40 -18.69
CA THR A 185 16.26 -9.11 -17.78
C THR A 185 16.41 -10.58 -18.18
N THR A 186 17.64 -11.05 -18.36
CA THR A 186 17.97 -12.43 -18.79
C THR A 186 18.06 -13.43 -17.63
N ALA A 187 17.77 -13.02 -16.40
CA ALA A 187 17.96 -13.84 -15.21
C ALA A 187 16.66 -14.52 -14.76
N GLU A 188 16.75 -15.83 -14.51
CA GLU A 188 15.69 -16.64 -13.89
C GLU A 188 15.48 -16.24 -12.43
N PHE A 189 14.62 -15.26 -12.18
CA PHE A 189 14.23 -14.91 -10.82
C PHE A 189 13.02 -15.75 -10.37
N THR A 190 13.24 -16.72 -9.47
CA THR A 190 12.20 -17.58 -8.88
C THR A 190 11.07 -16.79 -8.19
N THR A 191 11.33 -15.57 -7.74
CA THR A 191 10.30 -14.72 -7.11
C THR A 191 9.28 -14.19 -8.13
N ILE A 192 9.71 -13.95 -9.38
CA ILE A 192 8.87 -13.42 -10.45
C ILE A 192 7.88 -14.47 -10.95
N THR A 193 8.29 -15.74 -10.95
CA THR A 193 7.42 -16.86 -11.34
C THR A 193 6.24 -17.06 -10.39
N LEU A 194 6.33 -16.58 -9.13
CA LEU A 194 5.22 -16.60 -8.17
C LEU A 194 4.30 -15.38 -8.31
N VAL A 195 4.84 -14.21 -8.62
CA VAL A 195 4.05 -12.96 -8.72
C VAL A 195 3.23 -12.91 -9.99
N GLN A 196 3.74 -13.43 -11.11
CA GLN A 196 3.03 -13.45 -12.38
C GLN A 196 1.65 -14.15 -12.33
N PRO A 197 1.51 -15.39 -11.83
CA PRO A 197 0.20 -16.03 -11.72
C PRO A 197 -0.72 -15.31 -10.72
N ALA A 198 -0.19 -14.78 -9.61
CA ALA A 198 -0.98 -14.03 -8.64
C ALA A 198 -1.56 -12.74 -9.24
N LEU A 199 -0.78 -12.05 -10.08
CA LEU A 199 -1.25 -10.87 -10.80
C LEU A 199 -2.25 -11.23 -11.91
N ALA A 200 -2.08 -12.37 -12.58
CA ALA A 200 -3.08 -12.87 -13.54
C ALA A 200 -4.43 -13.17 -12.85
N VAL A 201 -4.41 -13.83 -11.68
CA VAL A 201 -5.61 -14.04 -10.85
C VAL A 201 -6.25 -12.71 -10.45
N THR A 202 -5.43 -11.70 -10.14
CA THR A 202 -5.90 -10.35 -9.83
C THR A 202 -6.67 -9.71 -11.00
N VAL A 203 -6.15 -9.81 -12.23
CA VAL A 203 -6.83 -9.33 -13.44
C VAL A 203 -8.16 -10.03 -13.64
N VAL A 204 -8.20 -11.35 -13.51
CA VAL A 204 -9.43 -12.14 -13.66
C VAL A 204 -10.45 -11.75 -12.58
N ALA A 205 -10.02 -11.58 -11.33
CA ALA A 205 -10.87 -11.16 -10.24
C ALA A 205 -11.50 -9.78 -10.50
N LEU A 206 -10.70 -8.79 -10.93
CA LEU A 206 -11.20 -7.46 -11.28
C LEU A 206 -12.13 -7.47 -12.48
N GLY A 207 -11.81 -8.24 -13.53
CA GLY A 207 -12.67 -8.41 -14.69
C GLY A 207 -14.02 -9.03 -14.32
N TYR A 208 -14.01 -10.06 -13.48
CA TYR A 208 -15.24 -10.63 -12.93
C TYR A 208 -16.02 -9.62 -12.09
N TYR A 209 -15.34 -8.79 -11.29
CA TYR A 209 -15.98 -7.74 -10.51
C TYR A 209 -16.67 -6.71 -11.41
N TRP A 210 -15.98 -6.19 -12.42
CA TRP A 210 -16.55 -5.25 -13.39
C TRP A 210 -17.76 -5.83 -14.13
N TYR A 211 -17.65 -7.08 -14.62
CA TYR A 211 -18.77 -7.78 -15.25
C TYR A 211 -20.00 -7.85 -14.33
N ARG A 212 -19.80 -8.22 -13.07
CA ARG A 212 -20.89 -8.30 -12.08
C ARG A 212 -21.48 -6.93 -11.74
N TRP A 213 -20.64 -5.90 -11.67
CA TRP A 213 -21.08 -4.53 -11.44
C TRP A 213 -21.93 -3.99 -12.60
N ALA A 214 -21.52 -4.27 -13.84
CA ALA A 214 -22.24 -3.90 -15.07
C ALA A 214 -23.59 -4.62 -15.19
N ALA A 215 -23.61 -5.95 -14.97
CA ALA A 215 -24.82 -6.76 -15.02
C ALA A 215 -25.84 -6.44 -13.90
N ALA A 216 -25.41 -5.74 -12.85
CA ALA A 216 -26.30 -5.22 -11.80
C ALA A 216 -26.90 -3.84 -12.18
N SER A 217 -26.25 -3.04 -13.02
CA SER A 217 -26.81 -1.76 -13.52
C SER A 217 -28.04 -1.99 -14.38
N GLU A 218 -27.96 -2.98 -15.26
CA GLU A 218 -29.00 -3.26 -16.26
C GLU A 218 -30.31 -3.76 -15.65
N ARG A 219 -30.28 -4.26 -14.40
CA ARG A 219 -31.49 -4.75 -13.70
C ARG A 219 -32.16 -3.70 -12.83
N GLY A 220 -31.49 -2.55 -12.61
CA GLY A 220 -31.96 -1.47 -11.75
C GLY A 220 -32.51 -0.27 -12.51
N SER A 221 -32.58 -0.34 -13.84
CA SER A 221 -33.18 0.64 -14.76
C SER A 221 -34.50 0.12 -15.32
#